data_AF-A0A9D6VB03-F1
#
_entry.id   AF-A0A9D6VB03-F1
#
_cell.length_a   1.000
_cell.length_b   1.000
_cell.length_c   1.000
_cell.angle_alpha   90.00
_cell.angle_beta   90.00
_cell.angle_gamma   90.00
#
_symmetry.space_group_name_H-M   'P 1'
#
loop_
_entity.id
_entity.type
_entity.pdbx_description
1 polymer ?
#
loop_
_entity_poly.entity_id
_entity_poly.type
_entity_poly.pdbx_seq_one_letter_code
_entity_poly.pdbx_strand_id
1 'polypeptide(L)'
;MAAEQEEGFVVRDRRGGSSSDRSSTTSPAASGIQPHQQTAPSDPHQDSGIPVTFSSFVISLGSSSLMLMGEQLDPQQPPMPVNLPQAKEIIDLLSVLEEKTTGNLTTDEQTVLRDMLYALRMKYVSLAAK
;
A
#
# COMPACT_ATOMS: atom_id res chain seq x y z
N MET A 1 4.87 56.93 8.06
CA MET A 1 5.65 55.75 7.62
C MET A 1 4.66 54.65 7.28
N ALA A 2 4.99 53.86 6.27
CA ALA A 2 4.09 53.18 5.34
C ALA A 2 3.12 52.14 5.95
N ALA A 3 1.90 52.11 5.42
CA ALA A 3 0.98 50.99 5.55
C ALA A 3 1.19 50.08 4.33
N GLU A 4 1.79 48.91 4.56
CA GLU A 4 1.99 47.88 3.55
C GLU A 4 0.65 47.21 3.25
N GLN A 5 0.16 47.42 2.03
CA GLN A 5 -0.96 46.68 1.45
C GLN A 5 -0.42 45.35 0.91
N GLU A 6 -0.79 44.25 1.55
CA GLU A 6 -0.57 42.91 1.01
C GLU A 6 -1.55 42.69 -0.16
N GLU A 7 -1.03 42.75 -1.39
CA GLU A 7 -1.78 42.44 -2.59
C GLU A 7 -2.12 40.94 -2.65
N GLY A 8 -3.41 40.63 -2.44
CA GLY A 8 -3.94 39.27 -2.54
C GLY A 8 -3.87 38.72 -3.98
N PHE A 9 -3.25 37.57 -4.14
CA PHE A 9 -3.18 36.85 -5.41
C PHE A 9 -4.49 36.09 -5.69
N VAL A 10 -5.13 36.37 -6.84
CA VAL A 10 -6.36 35.69 -7.28
C VAL A 10 -6.00 34.61 -8.30
N VAL A 11 -6.04 33.34 -7.88
CA VAL A 11 -5.97 32.19 -8.78
C VAL A 11 -7.34 31.99 -9.43
N ARG A 12 -7.47 32.39 -10.70
CA ARG A 12 -8.62 31.99 -11.52
C ARG A 12 -8.30 30.70 -12.25
N ASP A 13 -8.73 29.57 -11.69
CA ASP A 13 -8.75 28.30 -12.40
C ASP A 13 -9.82 28.36 -13.51
N ARG A 14 -9.40 28.06 -14.74
CA ARG A 14 -10.24 28.10 -15.95
C ARG A 14 -10.12 26.79 -16.70
N ARG A 15 -10.40 25.67 -16.04
CA ARG A 15 -10.47 24.36 -16.69
C ARG A 15 -11.80 24.21 -17.44
N GLY A 16 -11.87 24.86 -18.60
CA GLY A 16 -12.85 24.56 -19.63
C GLY A 16 -12.61 23.18 -20.23
N GLY A 17 -13.66 22.38 -20.31
CA GLY A 17 -13.65 21.07 -20.95
C GLY A 17 -13.53 21.17 -22.47
N SER A 18 -12.96 20.12 -23.07
CA SER A 18 -13.34 19.68 -24.41
C SER A 18 -13.08 18.18 -24.53
N SER A 19 -14.17 17.48 -24.77
CA SER A 19 -14.28 16.10 -25.20
C SER A 19 -13.81 15.91 -26.66
N SER A 20 -13.52 14.64 -26.96
CA SER A 20 -13.64 13.94 -28.24
C SER A 20 -12.58 14.10 -29.33
N ASP A 21 -11.87 12.98 -29.50
CA ASP A 21 -11.85 12.12 -30.70
C ASP A 21 -11.19 12.64 -31.98
N ARG A 22 -10.13 11.91 -32.39
CA ARG A 22 -9.93 11.52 -33.80
C ARG A 22 -8.99 10.32 -33.89
N SER A 23 -9.58 9.18 -34.21
CA SER A 23 -8.91 8.02 -34.77
C SER A 23 -8.48 8.26 -36.23
N SER A 24 -7.51 7.44 -36.68
CA SER A 24 -7.33 6.83 -38.01
C SER A 24 -6.17 7.29 -38.93
N THR A 25 -5.32 6.28 -39.24
CA THR A 25 -4.68 5.90 -40.53
C THR A 25 -3.53 6.78 -41.08
N THR A 26 -2.39 6.30 -41.62
CA THR A 26 -2.04 5.03 -42.31
C THR A 26 -0.51 4.96 -42.54
N SER A 27 0.08 3.75 -42.48
CA SER A 27 1.47 3.38 -42.88
C SER A 27 1.62 3.31 -44.44
N PRO A 28 2.82 3.16 -45.09
CA PRO A 28 3.72 1.99 -44.94
C PRO A 28 5.25 2.12 -45.25
N ALA A 29 5.97 1.05 -44.87
CA ALA A 29 7.13 0.40 -45.51
C ALA A 29 8.58 0.94 -45.30
N ALA A 30 9.39 0.18 -44.54
CA ALA A 30 10.67 -0.38 -45.02
C ALA A 30 11.23 -1.47 -44.07
N SER A 31 11.43 -2.66 -44.64
CA SER A 31 12.52 -3.62 -44.36
C SER A 31 12.74 -4.16 -42.92
N GLY A 32 12.16 -5.35 -42.71
CA GLY A 32 12.92 -6.57 -42.46
C GLY A 32 13.95 -6.58 -41.32
N ILE A 33 13.49 -6.86 -40.11
CA ILE A 33 14.22 -7.65 -39.11
C ILE A 33 13.17 -8.50 -38.38
N GLN A 34 13.25 -9.82 -38.50
CA GLN A 34 12.46 -10.74 -37.67
C GLN A 34 13.04 -10.71 -36.26
N PRO A 35 12.28 -10.32 -35.22
CA PRO A 35 12.69 -10.58 -33.85
C PRO A 35 12.29 -12.02 -33.52
N HIS A 36 13.32 -12.87 -33.48
CA HIS A 36 13.44 -14.02 -32.60
C HIS A 36 12.33 -14.07 -31.53
N GLN A 37 11.48 -15.12 -31.59
CA GLN A 37 10.62 -15.50 -30.45
C GLN A 37 11.54 -15.91 -29.30
N GLN A 38 11.98 -14.90 -28.57
CA GLN A 38 12.56 -15.06 -27.25
C GLN A 38 11.36 -15.31 -26.35
N THR A 39 11.17 -16.56 -25.96
CA THR A 39 10.36 -16.90 -24.79
C THR A 39 10.93 -16.11 -23.63
N ALA A 40 10.33 -14.95 -23.37
CA ALA A 40 10.65 -14.15 -22.20
C ALA A 40 10.45 -15.06 -20.97
N PRO A 41 11.43 -15.14 -20.06
CA PRO A 41 11.17 -15.73 -18.76
C PRO A 41 9.99 -14.97 -18.17
N SER A 42 8.96 -15.70 -17.74
CA SER A 42 7.81 -15.13 -17.07
C SER A 42 8.32 -14.40 -15.83
N ASP A 43 8.42 -13.07 -15.91
CA ASP A 43 8.70 -12.23 -14.74
C ASP A 43 7.58 -12.53 -13.73
N PRO A 44 7.89 -13.08 -12.54
CA PRO A 44 6.87 -13.37 -11.52
C PRO A 44 6.28 -12.09 -10.92
N HIS A 45 6.74 -10.92 -11.35
CA HIS A 45 6.18 -9.62 -11.00
C HIS A 45 5.25 -9.11 -12.11
N GLN A 46 4.23 -9.89 -12.46
CA GLN A 46 3.02 -9.26 -13.00
C GLN A 46 2.45 -8.39 -11.88
N ASP A 47 2.66 -7.09 -12.02
CA ASP A 47 1.99 -6.04 -11.26
C ASP A 47 0.49 -6.26 -11.40
N SER A 48 -0.05 -7.07 -10.50
CA SER A 48 -1.47 -7.31 -10.35
C SER A 48 -1.99 -5.98 -9.85
N GLY A 49 -2.45 -5.12 -10.76
CA GLY A 49 -2.84 -3.72 -10.53
C GLY A 49 -4.04 -3.54 -9.61
N ILE A 50 -4.21 -4.40 -8.61
CA ILE A 50 -5.11 -4.22 -7.49
C ILE A 50 -4.51 -3.11 -6.63
N PRO A 51 -5.19 -1.96 -6.51
CA PRO A 51 -4.69 -0.86 -5.70
C PRO A 51 -4.60 -1.30 -4.23
N VAL A 52 -3.46 -1.03 -3.61
CA VAL A 52 -3.29 -1.24 -2.17
C VAL A 52 -4.22 -0.28 -1.43
N THR A 53 -5.11 -0.83 -0.60
CA THR A 53 -5.99 -0.08 0.30
C THR A 53 -5.37 0.00 1.70
N PHE A 54 -5.80 0.96 2.53
CA PHE A 54 -5.35 1.06 3.92
C PHE A 54 -5.60 -0.25 4.69
N SER A 55 -6.79 -0.83 4.55
CA SER A 55 -7.12 -2.12 5.18
C SER A 55 -6.18 -3.24 4.73
N SER A 56 -5.89 -3.34 3.43
CA SER A 56 -4.94 -4.36 2.94
C SER A 56 -3.51 -4.14 3.45
N PHE A 57 -3.10 -2.89 3.67
CA PHE A 57 -1.80 -2.55 4.24
C PHE A 57 -1.73 -2.91 5.74
N VAL A 58 -2.79 -2.63 6.51
CA VAL A 58 -2.87 -3.05 7.91
C VAL A 58 -2.84 -4.58 8.05
N ILE A 59 -3.58 -5.28 7.18
CA ILE A 59 -3.61 -6.75 7.16
C ILE A 59 -2.25 -7.33 6.80
N SER A 60 -1.53 -6.74 5.85
CA SER A 60 -0.19 -7.23 5.47
C SER A 60 0.81 -7.06 6.61
N LEU A 61 0.84 -5.90 7.28
CA LEU A 61 1.66 -5.68 8.47
C LEU A 61 1.29 -6.65 9.61
N GLY A 62 0.00 -6.81 9.88
CA GLY A 62 -0.47 -7.76 10.90
C GLY A 62 -0.04 -9.19 10.60
N SER A 63 -0.13 -9.61 9.34
CA SER A 63 0.32 -10.92 8.88
C SER A 63 1.82 -11.12 9.10
N SER A 64 2.64 -10.13 8.75
CA SER A 64 4.08 -10.17 9.04
C SER A 64 4.37 -10.27 10.53
N SER A 65 3.63 -9.53 11.37
CA SER A 65 3.77 -9.61 12.83
C SER A 65 3.40 -11.00 13.37
N LEU A 66 2.36 -11.63 12.83
CA LEU A 66 1.97 -13.00 13.21
C LEU A 66 3.03 -14.03 12.80
N MET A 67 3.60 -13.91 11.60
CA MET A 67 4.68 -14.78 11.14
C MET A 67 5.93 -14.67 12.03
N LEU A 68 6.27 -13.44 12.44
CA LEU A 68 7.36 -13.18 13.40
C LEU A 68 7.08 -13.76 14.80
N MET A 69 5.80 -13.98 15.14
CA MET A 69 5.39 -14.69 16.36
C MET A 69 5.35 -16.23 16.18
N GLY A 70 5.73 -16.75 15.01
CA GLY A 70 5.72 -18.17 14.68
C GLY A 70 4.41 -18.69 14.11
N GLU A 71 3.49 -17.82 13.70
CA GLU A 71 2.26 -18.25 13.04
C GLU A 71 2.52 -18.62 11.58
N GLN A 72 2.02 -19.78 11.17
CA GLN A 72 2.06 -20.19 9.78
C GLN A 72 0.73 -19.82 9.10
N LEU A 73 0.75 -18.78 8.28
CA LEU A 73 -0.43 -18.28 7.57
C LEU A 73 -0.70 -19.04 6.26
N ASP A 74 0.34 -19.63 5.67
CA ASP A 74 0.26 -20.46 4.47
C ASP A 74 0.96 -21.81 4.73
N PRO A 75 0.27 -22.96 4.55
CA PRO A 75 0.89 -24.28 4.63
C PRO A 75 2.12 -24.50 3.74
N GLN A 76 2.26 -23.73 2.65
CA GLN A 76 3.36 -23.83 1.70
C GLN A 76 4.56 -22.94 2.08
N GLN A 77 4.41 -22.03 3.05
CA GLN A 77 5.51 -21.16 3.45
C GLN A 77 6.56 -21.93 4.26
N PRO A 78 7.86 -21.64 4.06
CA PRO A 78 8.90 -22.19 4.91
C PRO A 78 8.73 -21.65 6.35
N PRO A 79 9.02 -22.48 7.37
CA PRO A 79 8.98 -22.04 8.76
C PRO A 79 9.90 -20.83 8.96
N MET A 80 9.35 -19.76 9.50
CA MET A 80 10.10 -18.54 9.83
C MET A 80 10.55 -18.59 11.29
N PRO A 81 11.80 -18.19 11.61
CA PRO A 81 12.24 -18.12 13.00
C PRO A 81 11.44 -17.06 13.77
N VAL A 82 11.02 -17.42 14.98
CA VAL A 82 10.31 -16.51 15.88
C VAL A 82 11.22 -15.34 16.27
N ASN A 83 10.74 -14.12 16.09
CA ASN A 83 11.40 -12.88 16.46
C ASN A 83 10.39 -11.92 17.10
N LEU A 84 10.19 -12.09 18.41
CA LEU A 84 9.26 -11.25 19.19
C LEU A 84 9.67 -9.77 19.20
N PRO A 85 10.95 -9.37 19.35
CA PRO A 85 11.34 -7.96 19.25
C PRO A 85 10.86 -7.29 17.96
N GLN A 86 11.06 -7.93 16.80
CA GLN A 86 10.62 -7.39 15.53
C GLN A 86 9.09 -7.42 15.38
N ALA A 87 8.40 -8.43 15.92
CA ALA A 87 6.93 -8.41 15.99
C ALA A 87 6.41 -7.21 16.79
N LYS A 88 7.07 -6.86 17.89
CA LYS A 88 6.72 -5.68 18.70
C LYS A 88 6.88 -4.38 17.92
N GLU A 89 7.96 -4.23 17.15
CA GLU A 89 8.16 -3.04 16.30
C GLU A 89 6.99 -2.82 15.33
N ILE A 90 6.45 -3.89 14.75
CA ILE A 90 5.27 -3.79 13.87
C ILE A 90 4.02 -3.39 14.65
N ILE A 91 3.80 -3.93 15.86
CA ILE A 91 2.69 -3.53 16.74
C ILE A 91 2.81 -2.05 17.11
N ASP A 92 4.01 -1.59 17.45
CA ASP A 92 4.27 -0.19 17.78
C ASP A 92 4.01 0.70 16.55
N LEU A 93 4.43 0.27 15.35
CA LEU A 93 4.15 0.98 14.10
C LEU A 93 2.65 1.10 13.82
N LEU A 94 1.89 0.00 13.97
CA LEU A 94 0.43 0.03 13.83
C LEU A 94 -0.23 0.96 14.87
N SER A 95 0.35 1.04 16.08
CA SER A 95 -0.12 1.95 17.13
C SER A 95 0.12 3.41 16.75
N VAL A 96 1.29 3.73 16.19
CA VAL A 96 1.59 5.06 15.65
C VAL A 96 0.65 5.40 14.49
N LEU A 97 0.34 4.44 13.61
CA LEU A 97 -0.61 4.65 12.53
C LEU A 97 -2.01 4.97 13.06
N GLU A 98 -2.50 4.28 14.08
CA GLU A 98 -3.79 4.57 14.74
C GLU A 98 -3.84 6.03 15.22
N GLU A 99 -2.80 6.48 15.93
CA GLU A 99 -2.72 7.86 16.42
C GLU A 99 -2.66 8.88 15.28
N LYS A 100 -1.80 8.65 14.27
CA LYS A 100 -1.56 9.60 13.18
C LYS A 100 -2.69 9.67 12.16
N THR A 101 -3.52 8.63 12.05
CA THR A 101 -4.63 8.56 11.10
C THR A 101 -5.99 8.87 11.72
N THR A 102 -6.03 9.14 13.04
CA THR A 102 -7.28 9.50 13.73
C THR A 102 -7.98 10.68 13.05
N GLY A 103 -9.28 10.52 12.78
CA GLY A 103 -10.11 11.51 12.06
C GLY A 103 -10.04 11.43 10.54
N ASN A 104 -9.13 10.61 9.97
CA ASN A 104 -9.01 10.39 8.52
C ASN A 104 -9.47 8.99 8.08
N LEU A 105 -9.79 8.10 9.02
CA LEU A 105 -10.23 6.73 8.74
C LEU A 105 -11.74 6.65 8.55
N THR A 106 -12.17 5.80 7.62
CA THR A 106 -13.54 5.29 7.57
C THR A 106 -13.82 4.38 8.77
N THR A 107 -15.11 4.13 9.06
CA THR A 107 -15.53 3.23 10.15
C THR A 107 -14.94 1.83 10.00
N ASP A 108 -14.88 1.33 8.77
CA ASP A 108 -14.37 0.00 8.46
C ASP A 108 -12.85 -0.07 8.67
N GLU A 109 -12.10 0.91 8.15
CA GLU A 109 -10.65 1.00 8.35
C GLU A 109 -10.27 1.12 9.82
N GLN A 110 -11.01 1.93 10.58
CA GLN A 110 -10.78 2.08 12.02
C GLN A 110 -11.05 0.77 12.76
N THR A 111 -12.08 0.02 12.36
CA THR A 111 -12.41 -1.28 12.96
C THR A 111 -11.32 -2.30 12.66
N VAL A 112 -10.89 -2.41 11.38
CA VAL A 112 -9.80 -3.30 10.96
C VAL A 112 -8.52 -3.03 11.74
N LEU A 113 -8.12 -1.77 11.87
CA LEU A 113 -6.90 -1.40 12.61
C LEU A 113 -6.98 -1.75 14.09
N ARG A 114 -8.11 -1.43 14.74
CA ARG A 114 -8.33 -1.69 16.16
C ARG A 114 -8.34 -3.18 16.48
N ASP A 115 -9.07 -3.96 15.68
CA ASP A 115 -9.20 -5.39 15.87
C ASP A 115 -7.86 -6.09 15.64
N MET A 116 -7.10 -5.66 14.62
CA MET A 116 -5.76 -6.15 14.36
C MET A 116 -4.81 -5.85 15.52
N LEU A 117 -4.77 -4.59 15.99
CA LEU A 117 -3.94 -4.21 17.15
C LEU A 117 -4.28 -5.02 18.40
N TYR A 118 -5.57 -5.21 18.68
CA TYR A 118 -6.01 -6.01 19.81
C TYR A 118 -5.52 -7.46 19.71
N ALA A 119 -5.77 -8.12 18.57
CA ALA A 119 -5.37 -9.50 18.35
C ALA A 119 -3.85 -9.70 18.48
N LEU A 120 -3.06 -8.81 17.88
CA LEU A 120 -1.61 -8.87 17.93
C LEU A 120 -1.07 -8.65 19.35
N ARG A 121 -1.59 -7.66 20.09
CA ARG A 121 -1.15 -7.36 21.46
C ARG A 121 -1.45 -8.55 22.39
N MET A 122 -2.65 -9.13 22.31
CA MET A 122 -3.02 -10.29 23.12
C MET A 122 -2.11 -11.48 22.85
N LYS A 123 -1.85 -11.76 21.57
CA LYS A 123 -0.96 -12.86 21.18
C LYS A 123 0.47 -12.62 21.63
N TYR A 124 0.98 -11.41 21.42
CA TYR A 124 2.33 -11.01 21.83
C TYR A 124 2.53 -11.21 23.34
N VAL A 125 1.60 -10.73 24.17
CA VAL A 125 1.69 -10.87 25.63
C VAL A 125 1.66 -12.35 26.05
N SER A 126 0.81 -13.16 25.42
CA SER A 126 0.74 -14.60 25.69
C SER A 126 2.06 -15.32 25.40
N LEU A 127 2.77 -14.91 24.35
CA LEU A 127 4.08 -15.48 23.98
C LEU A 127 5.22 -14.92 24.82
N ALA A 128 5.20 -13.62 25.14
CA ALA A 128 6.24 -12.97 25.93
C ALA A 128 6.19 -13.33 27.43
N ALA A 129 5.03 -13.81 27.92
CA ALA A 129 4.87 -14.28 29.29
C ALA A 129 5.35 -15.74 29.51
N LYS A 130 5.78 -16.42 28.45
CA LYS A 130 6.41 -17.75 28.51
C LYS A 130 7.92 -17.64 28.56
#